data_AF-A0A2H9MEG1-F1
#
_entry.id   AF-A0A2H9MEG1-F1
#
_cell.length_a   1.000
_cell.length_b   1.000
_cell.length_c   1.000
_cell.angle_alpha   90.00
_cell.angle_beta   90.00
_cell.angle_gamma   90.00
#
_symmetry.space_group_name_H-M   'P 1'
#
loop_
_entity.id
_entity.type
_entity.pdbx_description
1 polymer ?
#
loop_
_entity_poly.entity_id
_entity_poly.type
_entity_poly.pdbx_seq_one_letter_code
_entity_poly.pdbx_strand_id
1 'polypeptide(L)'
;MFDWVILAWMGFLILFFAVIGYWLGRKISERFYAAKLDEWKKEYEKDIRKDAVERSRAVLGGKFSEQLAPYFPDFNYDPTEVRFIGSPVDFVVFKGTSTKEPEEIVFVEVKTG
;
A
#
# COMPACT_ATOMS: atom_id res chain seq x y z
N MET A 1 22.79 -65.92 -26.68
CA MET A 1 21.63 -65.80 -25.77
C MET A 1 21.92 -64.82 -24.62
N PHE A 2 23.14 -64.80 -24.09
CA PHE A 2 23.54 -63.96 -22.96
C PHE A 2 23.61 -62.45 -23.27
N ASP A 3 23.98 -62.06 -24.50
CA ASP A 3 24.21 -60.65 -24.86
C ASP A 3 22.93 -59.79 -24.89
N TRP A 4 21.83 -60.34 -25.41
CA TRP A 4 20.53 -59.65 -25.45
C TRP A 4 19.94 -59.42 -24.06
N VAL A 5 20.24 -60.33 -23.11
CA VAL A 5 19.82 -60.19 -21.71
C VAL A 5 20.57 -59.05 -21.04
N ILE A 6 21.89 -58.96 -21.27
CA ILE A 6 22.72 -57.87 -20.73
C ILE A 6 22.25 -56.50 -21.28
N LEU A 7 21.99 -56.40 -22.58
CA LEU A 7 21.50 -55.17 -23.21
C LEU A 7 20.14 -54.73 -22.64
N ALA A 8 19.22 -55.67 -22.40
CA ALA A 8 17.92 -55.37 -21.79
C ALA A 8 18.07 -54.83 -20.35
N TRP A 9 18.94 -55.44 -19.54
CA TRP A 9 19.21 -54.95 -18.18
C TRP A 9 19.88 -53.58 -18.16
N MET A 10 20.82 -53.32 -19.08
CA MET A 10 21.42 -51.99 -19.22
C MET A 10 20.38 -50.92 -19.58
N GLY A 11 19.47 -51.24 -20.51
CA GLY A 11 18.38 -50.33 -20.87
C GLY A 11 17.43 -50.03 -19.70
N PHE A 12 17.07 -51.06 -18.93
CA PHE A 12 16.23 -50.89 -17.74
C PHE A 12 16.92 -50.02 -16.67
N LEU A 13 18.22 -50.23 -16.45
CA LEU A 13 19.01 -49.48 -15.48
C LEU A 13 19.14 -48.00 -15.89
N ILE A 14 19.36 -47.71 -17.18
CA ILE A 14 19.37 -46.34 -17.71
C ILE A 14 18.01 -45.67 -17.51
N LEU A 15 16.91 -46.35 -17.84
CA LEU A 15 15.56 -45.81 -17.66
C LEU A 15 15.28 -45.52 -16.17
N PHE A 16 15.68 -46.43 -15.28
CA PHE A 16 15.52 -46.28 -13.84
C PHE A 16 16.24 -45.04 -13.31
N PHE A 17 17.51 -44.84 -13.68
CA PHE A 17 18.26 -43.65 -13.28
C PHE A 17 17.70 -42.36 -13.89
N ALA A 18 17.21 -42.40 -15.14
CA ALA A 18 16.57 -41.24 -15.77
C ALA A 18 15.28 -40.82 -15.04
N VAL A 19 14.43 -41.79 -14.67
CA VAL A 19 13.20 -41.53 -13.91
C VAL A 19 13.53 -40.97 -12.53
N ILE A 20 14.51 -41.53 -11.83
CA ILE A 20 14.96 -41.02 -10.52
C ILE A 20 15.51 -39.60 -10.65
N GLY A 21 16.36 -39.34 -11.65
CA GLY A 21 16.93 -38.02 -11.90
C GLY A 21 15.85 -36.96 -12.17
N TYR A 22 14.86 -37.29 -13.00
CA TYR A 22 13.71 -36.42 -13.24
C TYR A 22 12.89 -36.14 -11.98
N TRP A 23 12.61 -37.18 -11.19
CA TRP A 23 11.79 -37.06 -9.98
C TRP A 23 12.49 -36.24 -8.89
N LEU A 24 13.79 -36.49 -8.67
CA LEU A 24 14.63 -35.70 -7.77
C LEU A 24 14.77 -34.26 -8.24
N GLY A 25 15.01 -34.06 -9.54
CA GLY A 25 15.13 -32.74 -10.16
C GLY A 25 13.87 -31.89 -9.96
N ARG A 26 12.68 -32.44 -10.24
CA ARG A 26 11.40 -31.75 -10.00
C ARG A 26 11.20 -31.38 -8.54
N LYS A 27 11.46 -32.32 -7.62
CA LYS A 27 11.21 -32.10 -6.19
C LYS A 27 12.14 -31.03 -5.59
N ILE A 28 13.40 -30.98 -6.03
CA ILE A 28 14.35 -29.93 -5.60
C ILE A 28 13.95 -28.60 -6.21
N SER A 29 13.64 -28.59 -7.51
CA SER A 29 13.18 -27.42 -8.26
C SER A 29 11.96 -26.76 -7.59
N GLU A 30 10.89 -27.51 -7.35
CA GLU A 30 9.65 -26.99 -6.76
C GLU A 30 9.90 -26.33 -5.39
N ARG A 31 10.74 -26.92 -4.54
CA ARG A 31 11.05 -26.36 -3.22
C ARG A 31 11.88 -25.08 -3.33
N PHE A 32 12.84 -25.04 -4.24
CA PHE A 32 13.68 -23.87 -4.46
C PHE A 32 12.87 -22.69 -5.03
N TYR A 33 12.05 -22.95 -6.05
CA TYR A 33 11.17 -21.93 -6.63
C TYR A 33 10.10 -21.45 -5.64
N ALA A 34 9.53 -22.35 -4.83
CA ALA A 34 8.58 -21.96 -3.80
C ALA A 34 9.20 -21.06 -2.72
N ALA A 35 10.41 -21.38 -2.24
CA ALA A 35 11.11 -20.55 -1.26
C ALA A 35 11.45 -19.16 -1.82
N LYS A 36 11.96 -19.10 -3.05
CA LYS A 36 12.28 -17.83 -3.73
C LYS A 36 11.02 -16.99 -3.98
N LEU A 37 9.90 -17.64 -4.32
CA LEU A 37 8.62 -16.95 -4.50
C LEU A 37 8.08 -16.39 -3.18
N ASP A 38 8.20 -17.13 -2.08
CA ASP A 38 7.78 -16.68 -0.76
C ASP A 38 8.61 -15.49 -0.27
N GLU A 39 9.94 -15.55 -0.46
CA GLU A 39 10.84 -14.44 -0.15
C GLU A 39 10.51 -13.19 -0.97
N TRP A 40 10.36 -13.33 -2.30
CA TRP A 40 9.97 -12.24 -3.18
C TRP A 40 8.61 -11.64 -2.79
N LYS A 41 7.62 -12.48 -2.44
CA LYS A 41 6.31 -12.02 -1.99
C LYS A 41 6.41 -11.18 -0.72
N LYS A 42 7.19 -11.62 0.26
CA LYS A 42 7.38 -10.89 1.53
C LYS A 42 8.06 -9.54 1.31
N GLU A 43 9.06 -9.48 0.45
CA GLU A 43 9.74 -8.24 0.10
C GLU A 43 8.78 -7.28 -0.62
N TYR A 44 8.06 -7.78 -1.62
CA TYR A 44 7.11 -6.98 -2.38
C TYR A 44 5.92 -6.48 -1.53
N GLU A 45 5.40 -7.33 -0.63
CA GLU A 45 4.35 -6.94 0.32
C GLU A 45 4.81 -5.81 1.24
N LYS A 46 6.07 -5.84 1.70
CA LYS A 46 6.65 -4.79 2.52
C LYS A 46 6.65 -3.45 1.79
N ASP A 47 7.00 -3.45 0.51
CA ASP A 47 7.03 -2.24 -0.32
C ASP A 47 5.62 -1.70 -0.57
N ILE A 48 4.66 -2.57 -0.91
CA ILE A 48 3.24 -2.19 -1.06
C ILE A 48 2.74 -1.57 0.23
N ARG A 49 3.03 -2.18 1.38
CA ARG A 49 2.57 -1.66 2.68
C ARG A 49 3.19 -0.30 2.98
N LYS A 50 4.46 -0.10 2.64
CA LYS A 50 5.15 1.18 2.83
C LYS A 50 4.51 2.27 1.96
N ASP A 51 4.32 2.02 0.67
CA ASP A 51 3.66 2.95 -0.26
C ASP A 51 2.23 3.29 0.20
N ALA A 52 1.46 2.28 0.64
CA ALA A 52 0.11 2.50 1.17
C ALA A 52 0.09 3.42 2.40
N VAL A 53 1.06 3.26 3.32
CA VAL A 53 1.18 4.12 4.51
C VAL A 53 1.60 5.54 4.12
N GLU A 54 2.55 5.70 3.19
CA GLU A 54 3.02 7.02 2.73
C GLU A 54 1.89 7.80 2.05
N ARG A 55 1.15 7.16 1.15
CA ARG A 55 -0.02 7.76 0.49
C ARG A 55 -1.11 8.12 1.48
N SER A 56 -1.42 7.21 2.41
CA SER A 56 -2.43 7.46 3.46
C SER A 56 -2.03 8.66 4.33
N ARG A 57 -0.75 8.77 4.71
CA ARG A 57 -0.25 9.93 5.47
C ARG A 57 -0.37 11.23 4.69
N ALA A 58 -0.06 11.25 3.40
CA ALA A 58 -0.19 12.45 2.58
C ALA A 58 -1.66 12.90 2.49
N VAL A 59 -2.58 11.97 2.22
CA VAL A 59 -4.02 12.26 2.08
C VAL A 59 -4.64 12.67 3.42
N LEU A 60 -4.40 11.90 4.49
CA LEU A 60 -4.93 12.20 5.82
C LEU A 60 -4.31 13.47 6.40
N GLY A 61 -3.01 13.69 6.18
CA GLY A 61 -2.33 14.91 6.58
C GLY A 61 -2.99 16.15 5.97
N GLY A 62 -3.27 16.13 4.66
CA GLY A 62 -3.97 17.22 4.00
C GLY A 62 -5.35 17.50 4.61
N LYS A 63 -6.16 16.46 4.81
CA LYS A 63 -7.49 16.58 5.43
C LYS A 63 -7.44 17.09 6.87
N PHE A 64 -6.44 16.68 7.64
CA PHE A 64 -6.25 17.20 9.00
C PHE A 64 -5.82 18.66 8.99
N SER A 65 -4.92 19.05 8.09
CA SER A 65 -4.53 20.45 7.92
C SER A 65 -5.71 21.34 7.55
N GLU A 66 -6.61 20.88 6.68
CA GLU A 66 -7.87 21.57 6.38
C GLU A 66 -8.68 21.79 7.66
N GLN A 67 -8.97 20.75 8.44
CA GLN A 67 -9.78 20.86 9.67
C GLN A 67 -9.13 21.69 10.78
N LEU A 68 -7.80 21.68 10.89
CA LEU A 68 -7.07 22.40 11.92
C LEU A 68 -6.75 23.85 11.53
N ALA A 69 -6.99 24.24 10.28
CA ALA A 69 -6.66 25.56 9.76
C ALA A 69 -7.11 26.73 10.66
N PRO A 70 -8.31 26.73 11.27
CA PRO A 70 -8.75 27.83 12.13
C PRO A 70 -7.87 28.05 13.36
N TYR A 71 -7.11 27.05 13.79
CA TYR A 71 -6.27 27.12 14.99
C TYR A 71 -4.83 27.52 14.68
N PHE A 72 -4.46 27.70 13.40
CA PHE A 72 -3.12 28.15 13.03
C PHE A 72 -2.97 29.67 13.15
N PRO A 73 -1.76 30.17 13.48
CA PRO A 73 -1.53 31.60 13.71
C PRO A 73 -1.87 32.50 12.52
N ASP A 74 -1.75 31.98 11.29
CA ASP A 74 -1.95 32.75 10.05
C ASP A 74 -3.41 32.71 9.56
N PHE A 75 -4.33 32.13 10.33
CA PHE A 75 -5.75 32.11 9.97
C PHE A 75 -6.41 33.46 10.31
N ASN A 76 -6.98 34.11 9.29
CA ASN A 76 -7.40 35.51 9.37
C ASN A 76 -8.70 35.77 10.16
N TYR A 77 -9.31 34.76 10.78
CA TYR A 77 -10.62 34.86 11.43
C TYR A 77 -10.60 34.27 12.83
N ASP A 78 -11.49 34.76 13.69
CA ASP A 78 -11.66 34.21 15.03
C ASP A 78 -12.17 32.75 14.95
N PRO A 79 -11.47 31.76 15.56
CA PRO A 79 -11.87 30.35 15.49
C PRO A 79 -13.27 30.07 16.04
N THR A 80 -13.80 30.91 16.94
CA THR A 80 -15.14 30.77 17.53
C THR A 80 -16.27 31.10 16.53
N GLU A 81 -15.96 31.90 15.50
CA GLU A 81 -16.87 32.34 14.44
C GLU A 81 -16.85 31.42 13.21
N VAL A 82 -15.98 30.41 13.22
CA VAL A 82 -15.74 29.50 12.10
C VAL A 82 -16.58 28.23 12.27
N ARG A 83 -17.17 27.75 11.18
CA ARG A 83 -17.89 26.46 11.13
C ARG A 83 -17.35 25.62 10.00
N PHE A 84 -16.89 24.41 10.34
CA PHE A 84 -16.43 23.42 9.37
C PHE A 84 -17.61 22.84 8.58
N ILE A 85 -17.43 22.72 7.26
CA ILE A 85 -18.38 22.12 6.33
C ILE A 85 -17.72 20.96 5.56
N GLY A 86 -16.49 21.16 5.04
CA GLY A 86 -15.78 20.20 4.18
C GLY A 86 -16.06 20.41 2.68
N SER A 87 -15.86 19.41 1.82
CA SER A 87 -15.99 19.62 0.36
C SER A 87 -17.44 19.98 -0.06
N PRO A 88 -17.67 21.01 -0.92
CA PRO A 88 -16.68 21.76 -1.72
C PRO A 88 -16.19 23.09 -1.12
N VAL A 89 -16.50 23.39 0.15
CA VAL A 89 -16.05 24.61 0.85
C VAL A 89 -15.72 24.26 2.30
N ASP A 90 -14.44 24.28 2.69
CA ASP A 90 -14.01 23.77 3.99
C ASP A 90 -14.68 24.46 5.19
N PHE A 91 -14.84 25.78 5.15
CA PHE A 91 -15.43 26.54 6.25
C PHE A 91 -16.39 27.64 5.82
N VAL A 92 -17.32 27.97 6.72
CA VAL A 92 -18.13 29.18 6.68
C VAL A 92 -17.81 30.00 7.93
N VAL A 93 -17.43 31.25 7.74
CA VAL A 93 -17.13 32.21 8.80
C VAL A 93 -18.30 33.17 8.95
N PHE A 94 -18.81 33.30 10.19
CA PHE A 94 -19.87 34.25 10.54
C PHE A 94 -19.26 35.43 11.29
N LYS A 95 -18.63 36.34 10.54
CA LYS A 95 -17.80 37.40 11.12
C LYS A 95 -18.62 38.37 11.98
N GLY A 96 -18.12 38.70 13.17
CA GLY A 96 -18.74 39.62 14.11
C GLY A 96 -19.85 38.99 14.99
N THR A 97 -20.04 37.68 14.90
CA THR A 97 -21.01 36.98 15.78
C THR A 97 -20.51 36.85 17.23
N SER A 98 -19.20 36.79 17.45
CA SER A 98 -18.58 36.79 18.78
C SER A 98 -18.80 38.11 19.52
N THR A 99 -18.79 39.23 18.80
CA THR A 99 -19.00 40.59 19.31
C THR A 99 -20.48 41.01 19.32
N LYS A 100 -21.38 40.16 18.80
CA LYS A 100 -22.82 40.43 18.59
C LYS A 100 -23.11 41.54 17.59
N GLU A 101 -22.18 41.82 16.68
CA GLU A 101 -22.31 42.78 15.59
C GLU A 101 -22.03 42.05 14.26
N PRO A 102 -23.02 41.32 13.69
CA PRO A 102 -22.79 40.54 12.47
C PRO A 102 -22.37 41.44 11.29
N GLU A 103 -21.24 41.10 10.66
CA GLU A 103 -20.68 41.86 9.53
C GLU A 103 -20.93 41.18 8.19
N GLU A 104 -20.41 39.96 8.03
CA GLU A 104 -20.40 39.24 6.74
C GLU A 104 -20.30 37.72 6.93
N ILE A 105 -20.64 36.99 5.87
CA ILE A 105 -20.43 35.55 5.77
C ILE A 105 -19.34 35.29 4.75
N VAL A 106 -18.27 34.61 5.16
CA VAL A 106 -17.14 34.26 4.28
C VAL A 106 -17.08 32.75 4.07
N PHE A 107 -16.97 32.34 2.81
CA PHE A 107 -16.71 30.95 2.43
C PHE A 107 -15.20 30.77 2.26
N VAL A 108 -14.62 29.84 3.01
CA VAL A 108 -13.17 29.61 3.03
C VAL A 108 -12.87 28.21 2.53
N GLU A 109 -11.97 28.13 1.57
CA GLU A 109 -11.34 26.91 1.08
C GLU A 109 -9.88 26.94 1.53
N VAL A 110 -9.42 25.90 2.20
CA VAL A 110 -8.04 25.76 2.67
C VAL A 110 -7.25 25.00 1.61
N LYS A 111 -6.21 25.62 1.08
CA LYS A 111 -5.25 24.93 0.23
C LYS A 111 -4.04 24.56 1.06
N THR A 112 -3.74 23.26 1.09
CA THR A 112 -2.45 22.78 1.58
C THR A 112 -1.39 23.11 0.53
N GLY A 113 -0.38 23.88 0.95
CA GLY A 113 0.78 24.22 0.11
C GLY A 113 1.70 23.02 -0.12
#